data_AF-A0A3N7E2F1-F1
#
_entry.id   AF-A0A3N7E2F1-F1
#
_cell.length_a   1.000
_cell.length_b   1.000
_cell.length_c   1.000
_cell.angle_alpha   90.00
_cell.angle_beta   90.00
_cell.angle_gamma   90.00
#
_symmetry.space_group_name_H-M   'P 1'
#
loop_
_entity.id
_entity.type
_entity.pdbx_description
1 polymer ?
#
loop_
_entity_poly.entity_id
_entity_poly.type
_entity_poly.pdbx_seq_one_letter_code
_entity_poly.pdbx_strand_id
1 'polypeptide(L)'
;MAAEQLSKLDFSELNKNKAKLKAVIIAGAIVWLLLVFAVIYLFIFKSKSAIPFVAILIAVPITFLPAINSLVEVNKEIKSRNQN
;
A
#
# COMPACT_ATOMS: atom_id res chain seq x y z
N MET A 1 15.57 12.69 -0.50
CA MET A 1 15.10 13.34 0.75
C MET A 1 14.55 12.34 1.77
N ALA A 2 13.77 11.32 1.40
CA ALA A 2 13.26 10.30 2.35
C ALA A 2 14.38 9.44 2.99
N ALA A 3 15.35 8.97 2.20
CA ALA A 3 16.47 8.15 2.68
C ALA A 3 17.32 8.82 3.78
N GLU A 4 17.49 10.14 3.71
CA GLU A 4 18.29 10.91 4.68
C GLU A 4 17.59 11.05 6.05
N GLN A 5 16.27 11.02 6.06
CA GLN A 5 15.46 11.00 7.29
C GLN A 5 15.40 9.59 7.91
N LEU A 6 15.38 8.54 7.09
CA LEU A 6 15.43 7.15 7.55
C LEU A 6 16.78 6.79 8.17
N SER A 7 17.87 7.36 7.66
CA SER A 7 19.22 7.15 8.19
C SER A 7 19.38 7.69 9.63
N LYS A 8 18.65 8.76 9.98
CA LYS A 8 18.66 9.36 11.33
C LYS A 8 17.82 8.61 12.36
N LEU A 9 17.02 7.64 11.93
CA LEU A 9 16.08 6.94 12.78
C LEU A 9 16.76 5.76 13.50
N ASP A 10 16.36 5.50 14.75
CA ASP A 10 16.84 4.32 15.49
C ASP A 10 16.24 3.02 14.91
N PHE A 11 16.92 1.89 15.08
CA PHE A 11 16.48 0.59 14.57
C PHE A 11 15.08 0.20 15.07
N SER A 12 14.77 0.53 16.32
CA SER A 12 13.43 0.37 16.92
C SER A 12 12.36 1.17 16.17
N GLU A 13 12.66 2.41 15.81
CA GLU A 13 11.76 3.29 15.09
C GLU A 13 11.62 2.91 13.61
N LEU A 14 12.68 2.42 12.97
CA LEU A 14 12.65 1.85 11.62
C LEU A 14 11.70 0.65 11.56
N ASN A 15 11.78 -0.25 12.54
CA ASN A 15 10.92 -1.43 12.59
C ASN A 15 9.45 -1.06 12.87
N LYS A 16 9.20 -0.05 13.72
CA LYS A 16 7.85 0.53 13.93
C LYS A 16 7.28 1.15 12.66
N ASN A 17 8.09 1.91 11.91
CA ASN A 17 7.66 2.51 10.64
C ASN A 17 7.35 1.44 9.58
N LYS A 18 8.18 0.39 9.48
CA LYS A 18 7.91 -0.77 8.64
C LYS A 18 6.55 -1.40 8.98
N ALA A 19 6.30 -1.66 10.26
CA ALA A 19 5.04 -2.26 10.72
C ALA A 19 3.82 -1.37 10.38
N LYS A 20 3.91 -0.04 10.59
CA LYS A 20 2.85 0.92 10.24
C LYS A 20 2.56 0.91 8.74
N LEU A 21 3.58 1.04 7.89
CA LEU A 21 3.41 1.03 6.44
C LEU A 21 2.81 -0.28 5.94
N LYS A 22 3.26 -1.43 6.50
CA LYS A 22 2.69 -2.74 6.18
C LYS A 22 1.21 -2.82 6.57
N ALA A 23 0.86 -2.34 7.77
CA ALA A 23 -0.52 -2.34 8.24
C ALA A 23 -1.44 -1.50 7.35
N VAL A 24 -1.00 -0.31 6.93
CA VAL A 24 -1.76 0.56 6.02
C VAL A 24 -1.97 -0.10 4.66
N ILE A 25 -0.93 -0.72 4.08
CA ILE A 25 -1.03 -1.41 2.79
C ILE A 25 -2.00 -2.61 2.90
N ILE A 26 -1.94 -3.38 3.98
CA ILE A 26 -2.82 -4.54 4.19
C ILE A 26 -4.27 -4.07 4.39
N ALA A 27 -4.51 -3.07 5.22
CA ALA A 27 -5.85 -2.51 5.43
C ALA A 27 -6.42 -1.95 4.12
N GLY A 28 -5.61 -1.22 3.35
CA GLY A 28 -5.97 -0.73 2.02
C GLY A 28 -6.32 -1.84 1.04
N ALA A 29 -5.54 -2.93 1.03
CA ALA A 29 -5.79 -4.10 0.19
C ALA A 29 -7.10 -4.82 0.53
N ILE A 30 -7.43 -4.94 1.82
CA ILE A 30 -8.71 -5.54 2.26
C ILE A 30 -9.89 -4.68 1.79
N VAL A 31 -9.83 -3.37 1.98
CA VAL A 31 -10.88 -2.45 1.51
C VAL A 31 -11.02 -2.52 -0.01
N TRP A 32 -9.89 -2.57 -0.74
CA TRP A 32 -9.90 -2.71 -2.19
C TRP A 32 -10.56 -4.01 -2.64
N LEU A 33 -10.27 -5.15 -1.99
CA LEU A 33 -10.94 -6.42 -2.29
C LEU A 33 -12.46 -6.35 -2.09
N LEU A 34 -12.93 -5.69 -1.03
CA LEU A 34 -14.38 -5.47 -0.83
C LEU A 34 -14.99 -4.64 -1.96
N LEU A 35 -14.28 -3.61 -2.46
CA LEU A 35 -14.71 -2.84 -3.62
C LEU A 35 -14.75 -3.68 -4.89
N VAL A 36 -13.79 -4.58 -5.10
CA VAL A 36 -13.80 -5.53 -6.23
C VAL A 36 -15.09 -6.36 -6.20
N PHE A 37 -15.43 -6.94 -5.05
CA PHE A 37 -16.68 -7.72 -4.90
C PHE A 37 -17.93 -6.88 -5.18
N ALA A 38 -17.98 -5.64 -4.69
CA ALA A 38 -19.10 -4.73 -4.94
C ALA A 38 -19.24 -4.40 -6.44
N VAL A 39 -18.13 -4.15 -7.13
CA VAL A 39 -18.15 -3.86 -8.58
C VAL A 39 -18.56 -5.09 -9.38
N ILE A 40 -18.07 -6.28 -9.02
CA ILE A 40 -18.49 -7.55 -9.66
C ILE A 40 -20.00 -7.77 -9.48
N TYR A 41 -20.52 -7.57 -8.27
CA TYR A 41 -21.95 -7.66 -8.00
C TYR A 41 -22.75 -6.69 -8.87
N LEU A 42 -22.34 -5.41 -8.91
CA LEU A 42 -22.99 -4.40 -9.76
C LEU A 42 -22.89 -4.75 -11.25
N PHE A 43 -21.78 -5.36 -11.70
CA PHE A 43 -21.61 -5.75 -13.09
C PHE A 43 -22.59 -6.86 -13.49
N ILE A 44 -22.80 -7.85 -12.62
CA ILE A 44 -23.71 -8.97 -12.86
C ILE A 44 -25.18 -8.52 -12.85
N PHE A 45 -25.58 -7.71 -11.86
CA PHE A 45 -27.00 -7.35 -11.66
C PHE A 45 -27.41 -6.02 -12.31
N LYS A 46 -26.47 -5.11 -12.58
CA LYS A 46 -26.69 -3.77 -13.17
C LYS A 46 -25.53 -3.35 -14.07
N SER A 47 -25.25 -4.14 -15.10
CA SER A 47 -24.09 -4.01 -16.01
C SER A 47 -23.75 -2.59 -16.48
N LYS A 48 -24.73 -1.79 -16.93
CA LYS A 48 -24.48 -0.39 -17.39
C LYS A 48 -24.00 0.56 -16.28
N SER A 49 -24.34 0.26 -15.02
CA SER A 49 -23.98 1.07 -13.87
C SER A 49 -22.58 0.76 -13.33
N ALA A 50 -21.97 -0.36 -13.72
CA ALA A 50 -20.69 -0.84 -13.20
C ALA A 50 -19.47 -0.32 -13.97
N ILE A 51 -19.63 0.01 -15.25
CA ILE A 51 -18.57 0.51 -16.16
C ILE A 51 -17.75 1.67 -15.56
N PRO A 52 -18.34 2.73 -14.98
CA PRO A 52 -17.55 3.83 -14.41
C PRO A 52 -16.71 3.42 -13.19
N PHE A 53 -17.11 2.38 -12.45
CA PHE A 53 -16.39 1.93 -11.26
C PHE A 53 -15.15 1.08 -11.58
N VAL A 54 -15.05 0.53 -12.80
CA VAL A 54 -13.86 -0.23 -13.24
C VAL A 54 -12.63 0.67 -13.27
N ALA A 55 -12.76 1.91 -13.76
CA ALA A 55 -11.65 2.87 -13.79
C ALA A 55 -11.15 3.21 -12.36
N ILE A 56 -12.07 3.36 -11.41
CA ILE A 56 -11.74 3.61 -10.00
C ILE A 56 -11.01 2.40 -9.41
N LEU A 57 -11.47 1.19 -9.70
CA LEU A 57 -10.87 -0.04 -9.20
C LEU A 57 -9.40 -0.17 -9.61
N ILE A 58 -9.06 0.24 -10.83
CA ILE A 58 -7.68 0.23 -11.36
C ILE A 58 -6.84 1.37 -10.77
N ALA A 59 -7.44 2.52 -10.49
CA ALA A 59 -6.72 3.67 -9.93
C ALA A 59 -6.28 3.46 -8.47
N VAL A 60 -7.06 2.74 -7.66
CA VAL A 60 -6.78 2.51 -6.23
C VAL A 60 -5.40 1.86 -5.96
N PRO A 61 -4.97 0.76 -6.60
CA PRO A 61 -3.64 0.20 -6.34
C PRO A 61 -2.50 1.15 -6.72
N ILE A 62 -2.71 2.06 -7.68
CA ILE A 62 -1.71 3.05 -8.10
C ILE A 62 -1.46 4.08 -6.99
N THR A 63 -2.50 4.46 -6.22
CA THR A 63 -2.33 5.43 -5.13
C THR A 63 -1.53 4.88 -3.94
N PHE A 64 -1.37 3.55 -3.83
CA PHE A 64 -0.53 2.91 -2.81
C PHE A 64 0.95 2.79 -3.20
N LEU A 65 1.33 3.08 -4.46
CA LEU A 65 2.72 3.00 -4.92
C LEU A 65 3.71 3.80 -4.06
N PRO A 66 3.41 5.04 -3.62
CA PRO A 66 4.32 5.79 -2.75
C PRO A 66 4.57 5.09 -1.42
N ALA A 67 3.51 4.54 -0.80
CA ALA A 67 3.62 3.81 0.48
C ALA A 67 4.42 2.51 0.33
N ILE A 68 4.28 1.81 -0.80
CA ILE A 68 5.07 0.62 -1.13
C ILE A 68 6.54 0.99 -1.32
N ASN A 69 6.83 2.08 -2.05
CA ASN A 69 8.20 2.55 -2.24
C ASN A 69 8.87 2.92 -0.90
N SER A 70 8.15 3.64 -0.03
CA SER A 70 8.64 3.94 1.33
C SER A 70 8.91 2.67 2.15
N LEU A 71 8.05 1.65 2.04
CA LEU A 71 8.26 0.36 2.71
C LEU A 71 9.52 -0.35 2.20
N VAL A 72 9.78 -0.30 0.89
CA VAL A 72 10.98 -0.89 0.27
C VAL A 72 12.24 -0.16 0.74
N GLU A 73 12.24 1.17 0.80
CA GLU A 73 13.37 1.95 1.32
C GLU A 73 13.67 1.64 2.78
N VAL A 74 12.64 1.63 3.64
CA VAL A 74 12.78 1.23 5.06
C VAL A 74 13.35 -0.18 5.19
N ASN A 75 12.89 -1.13 4.37
CA ASN A 75 13.38 -2.51 4.43
C ASN A 75 14.82 -2.65 3.93
N LYS A 76 15.22 -1.88 2.92
CA LYS A 76 16.62 -1.81 2.44
C LYS A 76 17.53 -1.27 3.53
N GLU A 77 17.12 -0.21 4.22
CA GLU A 77 17.89 0.39 5.33
C GLU A 77 18.05 -0.59 6.49
N ILE A 78 16.97 -1.25 6.93
CA ILE A 78 17.03 -2.29 7.97
C ILE A 78 17.99 -3.42 7.58
N LYS A 79 17.91 -3.88 6.33
CA LYS A 79 18.78 -4.96 5.83
C LYS A 79 20.25 -4.52 5.81
N SER A 80 20.54 -3.29 5.37
CA SER A 80 21.89 -2.73 5.37
C SER A 80 22.49 -2.66 6.77
N ARG A 81 21.69 -2.31 7.78
CA ARG A 81 22.15 -2.24 9.18
C ARG A 81 22.32 -3.59 9.85
N ASN A 82 21.64 -4.63 9.37
CA ASN A 82 21.78 -6.00 9.87
C ASN A 82 22.91 -6.78 9.20
N GLN A 83 23.48 -6.26 8.10
CA GLN A 83 24.61 -6.87 7.38
C GLN A 83 25.97 -6.23 7.72
N ASN A 84 25.98 -5.06 8.37
CA ASN A 84 27.16 -4.44 8.98
C ASN A 84 27.19 -4.76 10.47
#